data_AF-A0A3N9MMV5-F1
#
_entry.id   AF-A0A3N9MMV5-F1
#
_cell.length_a   1.000
_cell.length_b   1.000
_cell.length_c   1.000
_cell.angle_alpha   90.00
_cell.angle_beta   90.00
_cell.angle_gamma   90.00
#
_symmetry.space_group_name_H-M   'P 1'
#
loop_
_entity.id
_entity.type
_entity.pdbx_description
1 polymer ?
#
loop_
_entity_poly.entity_id
_entity_poly.type
_entity_poly.pdbx_seq_one_letter_code
_entity_poly.pdbx_strand_id
1 'polypeptide(L)'
;MGWFNKMIAVTLPYVPKPIVGFFSKQYIAGSKLEDAVRVVKMLNSNNIMATIDVLGEEVSERSHSLAAVELYKDVLEAIKTENLDANISVKPTHMGLEIDKEFCYENIMSLTQIAAENNNFVRIDIEDATTTDDTLDMYLKIKEVVPNIGTALQSYLRRTIDDVNRLIPHKANLRLCKGIYNEKREI
;
A
#
# COMPACT_ATOMS: atom_id res chain seq x y z
N MET A 1 -0.63 12.38 23.41
CA MET A 1 -1.05 13.57 22.62
C MET A 1 -1.60 14.63 23.57
N GLY A 2 -1.30 15.92 23.34
CA GLY A 2 -1.90 17.01 24.11
C GLY A 2 -3.40 17.18 23.82
N TRP A 3 -4.13 17.82 24.74
CA TRP A 3 -5.58 18.02 24.64
C TRP A 3 -6.01 18.76 23.36
N PHE A 4 -5.20 19.74 22.91
CA PHE A 4 -5.44 20.49 21.68
C PHE A 4 -5.46 19.60 20.41
N ASN A 5 -4.49 18.67 20.29
CA ASN A 5 -4.45 17.74 19.15
C ASN A 5 -5.66 16.81 19.13
N LYS A 6 -6.12 16.38 20.32
CA LYS A 6 -7.31 15.54 20.43
C LYS A 6 -8.57 16.30 20.01
N MET A 7 -8.67 17.57 20.38
CA MET A 7 -9.76 18.44 19.92
C MET A 7 -9.78 18.58 18.40
N ILE A 8 -8.63 18.86 17.77
CA ILE A 8 -8.52 18.97 16.31
C ILE A 8 -8.99 17.68 15.65
N ALA A 9 -8.48 16.52 16.09
CA ALA A 9 -8.83 15.22 15.52
C ALA A 9 -10.35 14.94 15.57
N VAL A 10 -11.00 15.27 16.69
CA VAL A 10 -12.45 15.09 16.86
C VAL A 10 -13.25 16.04 15.97
N THR A 11 -12.73 17.24 15.69
CA THR A 11 -13.43 18.22 14.83
C THR A 11 -13.21 18.02 13.34
N LEU A 12 -12.18 17.24 12.96
CA LEU A 12 -11.77 17.06 11.55
C LEU A 12 -12.89 16.53 10.63
N PRO A 13 -13.74 15.56 11.03
CA PRO A 13 -14.84 15.07 10.20
C PRO A 13 -15.88 16.13 9.85
N TYR A 14 -15.96 17.22 10.62
CA TYR A 14 -16.90 18.32 10.39
C TYR A 14 -16.32 19.43 9.50
N VAL A 15 -15.04 19.34 9.14
CA VAL A 15 -14.41 20.31 8.24
C VAL A 15 -14.94 20.11 6.81
N PRO A 16 -15.42 21.16 6.13
CA PRO A 16 -15.88 21.05 4.76
C PRO A 16 -14.83 20.43 3.82
N LYS A 17 -15.26 19.46 3.00
CA LYS A 17 -14.38 18.76 2.04
C LYS A 17 -13.52 19.68 1.16
N PRO A 18 -13.99 20.85 0.67
CA PRO A 18 -13.14 21.77 -0.09
C PRO A 18 -11.94 22.31 0.70
N ILE A 19 -12.10 22.54 2.00
CA ILE A 19 -11.02 22.99 2.88
C ILE A 19 -10.02 21.86 3.07
N VAL A 20 -10.50 20.64 3.36
CA VAL A 20 -9.64 19.45 3.46
C VAL A 20 -8.85 19.26 2.17
N GLY A 21 -9.51 19.34 1.02
CA GLY A 21 -8.90 19.24 -0.31
C GLY A 21 -7.82 20.30 -0.57
N PHE A 22 -8.04 21.54 -0.12
CA PHE A 22 -7.06 22.61 -0.27
C PHE A 22 -5.74 22.30 0.45
N PHE A 23 -5.80 21.67 1.62
CA PHE A 23 -4.61 21.30 2.40
C PHE A 23 -4.00 19.96 1.95
N SER A 24 -4.81 19.02 1.47
CA SER A 24 -4.34 17.68 1.07
C SER A 24 -3.72 17.64 -0.33
N LYS A 25 -3.99 18.61 -1.20
CA LYS A 25 -3.48 18.67 -2.60
C LYS A 25 -1.95 18.59 -2.75
N GLN A 26 -1.20 18.90 -1.70
CA GLN A 26 0.26 18.80 -1.70
C GLN A 26 0.76 17.37 -1.43
N TYR A 27 -0.12 16.50 -0.92
CA TYR A 27 0.18 15.13 -0.52
C TYR A 27 -0.60 14.07 -1.33
N ILE A 28 -1.70 14.46 -1.96
CA ILE A 28 -2.57 13.56 -2.74
C ILE A 28 -2.62 14.07 -4.18
N ALA A 29 -2.34 13.20 -5.15
CA ALA A 29 -2.32 13.56 -6.57
C ALA A 29 -3.66 14.08 -7.09
N GLY A 30 -4.76 13.46 -6.63
CA GLY A 30 -6.14 13.82 -6.91
C GLY A 30 -7.08 12.66 -6.60
N SER A 31 -8.35 12.78 -7.00
CA SER A 31 -9.38 11.75 -6.72
C SER A 31 -9.69 10.86 -7.92
N LYS A 32 -9.00 11.08 -9.05
CA LYS A 32 -9.17 10.33 -10.28
C LYS A 32 -7.85 9.75 -10.78
N LEU A 33 -7.93 8.71 -11.59
CA LEU A 33 -6.75 8.09 -12.20
C LEU A 33 -5.95 9.08 -13.05
N GLU A 34 -6.62 9.98 -13.78
CA GLU A 34 -5.96 10.97 -14.63
C GLU A 34 -5.10 11.95 -13.81
N ASP A 35 -5.49 12.21 -12.56
CA ASP A 35 -4.71 13.05 -11.65
C ASP A 35 -3.40 12.36 -11.27
N ALA A 36 -3.46 11.06 -10.96
CA ALA A 36 -2.29 10.25 -10.67
C ALA A 36 -1.35 10.18 -11.88
N VAL A 37 -1.88 9.88 -13.07
CA VAL A 37 -1.11 9.86 -14.34
C VAL A 37 -0.41 11.20 -14.58
N ARG A 38 -1.12 12.33 -14.44
CA ARG A 38 -0.55 13.67 -14.61
C ARG A 38 0.61 13.93 -13.65
N VAL A 39 0.46 13.57 -12.37
CA VAL A 39 1.50 13.76 -11.37
C VAL A 39 2.70 12.84 -11.62
N VAL A 40 2.48 11.59 -12.00
CA VAL A 40 3.56 10.66 -12.32
C VAL A 40 4.33 11.11 -13.56
N LYS A 41 3.66 11.56 -14.63
CA LYS A 41 4.36 12.15 -15.80
C LYS A 41 5.25 13.33 -15.43
N MET A 42 4.79 14.18 -14.50
CA MET A 42 5.60 15.29 -13.97
C MET A 42 6.80 14.78 -13.15
N LEU A 43 6.64 13.74 -12.34
CA LEU A 43 7.77 13.15 -11.60
C LEU A 43 8.77 12.48 -12.55
N ASN A 44 8.29 11.69 -13.51
CA ASN A 44 9.11 11.00 -14.49
C ASN A 44 9.89 11.97 -15.39
N SER A 45 9.32 13.14 -15.75
CA SER A 45 10.06 14.17 -16.49
C SER A 45 11.23 14.79 -15.69
N ASN A 46 11.24 14.57 -14.37
CA ASN A 46 12.34 14.92 -13.47
C ASN A 46 13.21 13.70 -13.10
N ASN A 47 13.09 12.58 -13.81
CA ASN A 47 13.76 11.30 -13.53
C ASN A 47 13.46 10.72 -12.13
N ILE A 48 12.24 10.96 -11.64
CA ILE A 48 11.75 10.42 -10.36
C ILE A 48 10.73 9.32 -10.68
N MET A 49 11.05 8.09 -10.27
CA MET A 49 10.11 6.97 -10.28
C MET A 49 9.04 7.16 -9.20
N ALA A 50 7.80 6.78 -9.51
CA ALA A 50 6.69 6.88 -8.57
C ALA A 50 6.20 5.51 -8.07
N THR A 51 5.49 5.52 -6.95
CA THR A 51 4.62 4.43 -6.54
C THR A 51 3.21 5.00 -6.36
N ILE A 52 2.21 4.33 -6.93
CA ILE A 52 0.81 4.73 -6.84
C ILE A 52 0.14 3.87 -5.76
N ASP A 53 -0.54 4.55 -4.83
CA ASP A 53 -1.35 3.95 -3.78
C ASP A 53 -2.79 4.45 -3.94
N VAL A 54 -3.73 3.53 -4.06
CA VAL A 54 -5.16 3.84 -4.11
C VAL A 54 -5.66 3.90 -2.68
N LEU A 55 -5.91 5.13 -2.23
CA LEU A 55 -6.41 5.39 -0.88
C LEU A 55 -7.82 4.80 -0.70
N GLY A 56 -7.95 3.91 0.28
CA GLY A 56 -9.22 3.40 0.78
C GLY A 56 -9.24 3.36 2.30
N GLU A 57 -10.43 3.31 2.88
CA GLU A 57 -10.62 3.06 4.31
C GLU A 57 -10.56 1.56 4.61
N GLU A 58 -10.41 1.21 5.89
CA GLU A 58 -10.47 -0.18 6.35
C GLU A 58 -11.79 -0.83 5.86
N VAL A 59 -11.65 -1.92 5.12
CA VAL A 59 -12.77 -2.53 4.41
C VAL A 59 -13.40 -3.64 5.25
N SER A 60 -14.67 -3.44 5.62
CA SER A 60 -15.48 -4.49 6.28
C SER A 60 -16.32 -5.33 5.30
N GLU A 61 -16.34 -4.98 4.00
CA GLU A 61 -17.16 -5.64 2.99
C GLU A 61 -16.35 -6.07 1.77
N ARG A 62 -16.48 -7.33 1.34
CA ARG A 62 -15.75 -7.87 0.18
C ARG A 62 -15.93 -7.03 -1.09
N SER A 63 -17.10 -6.43 -1.26
CA SER A 63 -17.44 -5.54 -2.40
C SER A 63 -16.47 -4.37 -2.54
N HIS A 64 -16.06 -3.73 -1.44
CA HIS A 64 -15.12 -2.62 -1.47
C HIS A 64 -13.71 -3.09 -1.81
N SER A 65 -13.26 -4.24 -1.30
CA SER A 65 -11.96 -4.81 -1.68
C SER A 65 -11.91 -5.17 -3.16
N LEU A 66 -12.99 -5.73 -3.71
CA LEU A 66 -13.09 -6.01 -5.14
C LEU A 66 -13.07 -4.72 -5.98
N ALA A 67 -13.78 -3.68 -5.55
CA ALA A 67 -13.72 -2.37 -6.22
C ALA A 67 -12.30 -1.77 -6.19
N ALA A 68 -11.59 -1.91 -5.07
CA ALA A 68 -10.20 -1.49 -4.94
C ALA A 68 -9.26 -2.27 -5.88
N VAL A 69 -9.45 -3.59 -6.00
CA VAL A 69 -8.71 -4.43 -6.94
C VAL A 69 -8.91 -3.93 -8.38
N GLU A 70 -10.14 -3.62 -8.78
CA GLU A 70 -10.40 -3.07 -10.13
C GLU A 70 -9.69 -1.72 -10.33
N LEU A 71 -9.70 -0.82 -9.34
CA LEU A 71 -8.94 0.43 -9.43
C LEU A 71 -7.42 0.19 -9.58
N TYR A 72 -6.86 -0.79 -8.88
CA TYR A 72 -5.44 -1.15 -9.05
C TYR A 72 -5.15 -1.75 -10.43
N LYS A 73 -6.08 -2.52 -11.02
CA LYS A 73 -5.96 -3.01 -12.39
C LYS A 73 -5.94 -1.85 -13.38
N ASP A 74 -6.84 -0.87 -13.22
CA ASP A 74 -6.87 0.35 -14.05
C ASP A 74 -5.55 1.14 -13.92
N VAL A 75 -4.97 1.22 -12.71
CA VAL A 75 -3.66 1.85 -12.48
C VAL A 75 -2.55 1.11 -13.21
N LEU A 76 -2.50 -0.22 -13.12
CA LEU A 76 -1.48 -1.03 -13.81
C LEU A 76 -1.58 -0.89 -15.34
N GLU A 77 -2.80 -0.86 -15.87
CA GLU A 77 -3.03 -0.62 -17.31
C GLU A 77 -2.61 0.81 -17.71
N ALA A 78 -2.93 1.82 -16.90
CA ALA A 78 -2.48 3.19 -17.13
C ALA A 78 -0.96 3.32 -17.11
N ILE A 79 -0.27 2.66 -16.17
CA ILE A 79 1.20 2.65 -16.14
C ILE A 79 1.78 2.11 -17.45
N LYS A 80 1.22 1.00 -17.95
CA LYS A 80 1.67 0.38 -19.19
C LYS A 80 1.37 1.26 -20.41
N THR A 81 0.13 1.68 -20.57
CA THR A 81 -0.36 2.41 -21.75
C THR A 81 0.28 3.78 -21.90
N GLU A 82 0.50 4.47 -20.78
CA GLU A 82 1.13 5.79 -20.75
C GLU A 82 2.66 5.72 -20.61
N ASN A 83 3.23 4.50 -20.56
CA ASN A 83 4.65 4.22 -20.38
C ASN A 83 5.26 4.98 -19.18
N LEU A 84 4.61 4.86 -18.03
CA LEU A 84 5.02 5.52 -16.79
C LEU A 84 6.12 4.73 -16.08
N ASP A 85 7.13 5.43 -15.56
CA ASP A 85 8.09 4.87 -14.61
C ASP A 85 7.48 4.88 -13.21
N ALA A 86 6.60 3.91 -12.97
CA ALA A 86 5.87 3.76 -11.72
C ALA A 86 5.49 2.30 -11.43
N ASN A 87 5.24 2.03 -10.16
CA ASN A 87 4.71 0.77 -9.64
C ASN A 87 3.52 1.02 -8.69
N ILE A 88 2.95 -0.03 -8.11
CA ILE A 88 1.88 0.11 -7.11
C ILE A 88 2.31 -0.37 -5.72
N SER A 89 1.76 0.26 -4.68
CA SER A 89 1.79 -0.23 -3.31
C SER A 89 0.37 -0.57 -2.86
N VAL A 90 0.17 -1.74 -2.25
CA VAL A 90 -1.16 -2.22 -1.81
C VAL A 90 -1.14 -2.52 -0.32
N LYS A 91 -2.26 -2.23 0.35
CA LYS A 91 -2.47 -2.56 1.77
C LYS A 91 -3.27 -3.86 1.90
N PRO A 92 -2.77 -4.88 2.61
CA PRO A 92 -3.50 -6.12 2.84
C PRO A 92 -4.93 -5.93 3.38
N THR A 93 -5.16 -4.99 4.31
CA THR A 93 -6.50 -4.73 4.87
C THR A 93 -7.47 -4.20 3.80
N HIS A 94 -7.00 -3.31 2.91
CA HIS A 94 -7.78 -2.82 1.77
C HIS A 94 -8.13 -3.96 0.80
N MET A 95 -7.26 -4.97 0.70
CA MET A 95 -7.46 -6.19 -0.09
C MET A 95 -8.27 -7.28 0.63
N GLY A 96 -8.70 -7.03 1.87
CA GLY A 96 -9.62 -7.91 2.60
C GLY A 96 -8.97 -8.82 3.65
N LEU A 97 -7.76 -8.47 4.14
CA LEU A 97 -7.04 -9.30 5.13
C LEU A 97 -7.87 -9.60 6.39
N GLU A 98 -8.56 -8.58 6.93
CA GLU A 98 -9.40 -8.71 8.13
C GLU A 98 -10.73 -9.43 7.87
N ILE A 99 -11.10 -9.64 6.60
CA ILE A 99 -12.31 -10.37 6.21
C ILE A 99 -12.00 -11.87 6.09
N ASP A 100 -11.01 -12.19 5.27
CA ASP A 100 -10.62 -13.56 4.96
C ASP A 100 -9.24 -13.60 4.30
N LYS A 101 -8.32 -14.36 4.89
CA LYS A 101 -6.91 -14.39 4.46
C LYS A 101 -6.74 -14.94 3.05
N GLU A 102 -7.52 -15.96 2.67
CA GLU A 102 -7.41 -16.53 1.32
C GLU A 102 -7.99 -15.57 0.28
N PHE A 103 -9.11 -14.89 0.58
CA PHE A 103 -9.63 -13.82 -0.27
C PHE A 103 -8.61 -12.68 -0.48
N CYS A 104 -7.92 -12.24 0.57
CA CYS A 104 -6.84 -11.25 0.46
C CYS A 104 -5.69 -11.75 -0.42
N TYR A 105 -5.28 -13.00 -0.22
CA TYR A 105 -4.26 -13.65 -1.04
C TYR A 105 -4.67 -13.70 -2.53
N GLU A 106 -5.89 -14.12 -2.85
CA GLU A 106 -6.41 -14.18 -4.22
C GLU A 106 -6.39 -12.79 -4.89
N ASN A 107 -6.84 -11.76 -4.16
CA ASN A 107 -6.85 -10.38 -4.64
C ASN A 107 -5.44 -9.89 -4.96
N ILE A 108 -4.49 -10.00 -4.02
CA ILE A 108 -3.12 -9.54 -4.22
C ILE A 108 -2.42 -10.39 -5.29
N MET A 109 -2.59 -11.71 -5.28
CA MET A 109 -2.04 -12.59 -6.31
C MET A 109 -2.46 -12.13 -7.70
N SER A 110 -3.75 -11.83 -7.90
CA SER A 110 -4.26 -11.36 -9.19
C SER A 110 -3.56 -10.07 -9.67
N LEU A 111 -3.34 -9.11 -8.78
CA LEU A 111 -2.62 -7.87 -9.10
C LEU A 111 -1.14 -8.13 -9.41
N THR A 112 -0.50 -9.03 -8.67
CA THR A 112 0.92 -9.38 -8.89
C THR A 112 1.15 -10.11 -10.21
N GLN A 113 0.20 -10.96 -10.65
CA GLN A 113 0.25 -11.62 -11.96
C GLN A 113 0.15 -10.61 -13.10
N ILE A 114 -0.83 -9.70 -13.03
CA ILE A 114 -0.99 -8.62 -14.02
C ILE A 114 0.25 -7.72 -14.06
N ALA A 115 0.79 -7.36 -12.91
CA ALA A 115 2.03 -6.58 -12.83
C ALA A 115 3.20 -7.33 -13.49
N ALA A 116 3.36 -8.63 -13.22
CA ALA A 116 4.42 -9.44 -13.81
C ALA A 116 4.31 -9.55 -15.34
N GLU A 117 3.11 -9.75 -15.89
CA GLU A 117 2.85 -9.75 -17.33
C GLU A 117 3.26 -8.44 -18.01
N ASN A 118 3.20 -7.33 -17.26
CA ASN A 118 3.55 -5.99 -17.71
C ASN A 118 4.97 -5.56 -17.33
N ASN A 119 5.83 -6.48 -16.85
CA ASN A 119 7.16 -6.18 -16.32
C ASN A 119 7.17 -5.09 -15.23
N ASN A 120 6.09 -5.02 -14.45
CA ASN A 120 5.91 -4.08 -13.35
C ASN A 120 6.10 -4.79 -11.99
N PHE A 121 5.93 -4.03 -10.91
CA PHE A 121 6.23 -4.42 -9.54
C PHE A 121 5.07 -4.07 -8.61
N VAL A 122 4.86 -4.91 -7.60
CA VAL A 122 3.89 -4.66 -6.51
C VAL A 122 4.63 -4.66 -5.18
N ARG A 123 4.45 -3.58 -4.40
CA ARG A 123 4.82 -3.54 -2.99
C ARG A 123 3.60 -3.93 -2.14
N ILE A 124 3.72 -4.97 -1.35
CA ILE A 124 2.78 -5.27 -0.26
C ILE A 124 3.20 -4.44 0.95
N ASP A 125 2.46 -3.41 1.27
CA ASP A 125 2.75 -2.56 2.44
C ASP A 125 2.55 -3.35 3.74
N ILE A 126 3.27 -2.92 4.78
CA ILE A 126 3.11 -3.45 6.13
C ILE A 126 2.26 -2.46 6.94
N GLU A 127 1.27 -2.97 7.65
CA GLU A 127 0.35 -2.18 8.45
C GLU A 127 0.72 -2.26 9.94
N ASP A 128 -0.24 -2.28 10.86
CA ASP A 128 0.07 -2.43 12.28
C ASP A 128 0.50 -3.88 12.62
N ALA A 129 0.97 -4.06 13.85
CA ALA A 129 1.53 -5.32 14.31
C ALA A 129 0.54 -6.50 14.27
N THR A 130 -0.78 -6.26 14.26
CA THR A 130 -1.80 -7.32 14.22
C THR A 130 -1.87 -8.02 12.87
N THR A 131 -1.44 -7.35 11.80
CA THR A 131 -1.47 -7.85 10.41
C THR A 131 -0.09 -8.32 9.91
N THR A 132 0.97 -8.07 10.67
CA THR A 132 2.36 -8.25 10.22
C THR A 132 2.66 -9.70 9.86
N ASP A 133 2.30 -10.67 10.71
CA ASP A 133 2.58 -12.08 10.44
C ASP A 133 1.87 -12.57 9.19
N ASP A 134 0.57 -12.29 9.07
CA ASP A 134 -0.21 -12.69 7.91
C ASP A 134 0.28 -12.05 6.61
N THR A 135 0.72 -10.79 6.69
CA THR A 135 1.31 -10.09 5.54
C THR A 135 2.62 -10.74 5.09
N LEU A 136 3.50 -11.10 6.02
CA LEU A 136 4.78 -11.74 5.69
C LEU A 136 4.60 -13.17 5.19
N ASP A 137 3.68 -13.93 5.77
CA ASP A 137 3.31 -15.28 5.34
C ASP A 137 2.77 -15.25 3.90
N MET A 138 1.83 -14.33 3.64
CA MET A 138 1.26 -14.12 2.32
C MET A 138 2.32 -13.66 1.31
N TYR A 139 3.19 -12.72 1.69
CA TYR A 139 4.29 -12.27 0.84
C TYR A 139 5.17 -13.45 0.38
N LEU A 140 5.56 -14.33 1.31
CA LEU A 140 6.39 -15.50 0.99
C LEU A 140 5.65 -16.47 0.06
N LYS A 141 4.37 -16.76 0.34
CA LYS A 141 3.53 -17.63 -0.52
C LYS A 141 3.43 -17.06 -1.95
N ILE A 142 3.19 -15.75 -2.11
CA ILE A 142 3.09 -15.14 -3.43
C ILE A 142 4.46 -15.11 -4.13
N LYS A 143 5.54 -14.84 -3.41
CA LYS A 143 6.90 -14.76 -3.98
C LYS A 143 7.36 -16.05 -4.64
N GLU A 144 6.92 -17.20 -4.14
CA GLU A 144 7.20 -18.52 -4.73
C GLU A 144 6.61 -18.65 -6.15
N VAL A 145 5.50 -17.95 -6.42
CA VAL A 145 4.82 -17.95 -7.72
C VAL A 145 5.26 -16.77 -8.60
N VAL A 146 5.36 -15.57 -8.01
CA VAL A 146 5.72 -14.32 -8.70
C VAL A 146 6.93 -13.68 -8.02
N PRO A 147 8.16 -13.87 -8.55
CA PRO A 147 9.37 -13.42 -7.86
C PRO A 147 9.53 -11.88 -7.74
N ASN A 148 8.97 -11.11 -8.69
CA ASN A 148 9.14 -9.66 -8.81
C ASN A 148 8.16 -8.85 -7.96
N ILE A 149 8.13 -9.16 -6.67
CA ILE A 149 7.33 -8.45 -5.66
C ILE A 149 8.19 -8.09 -4.45
N GLY A 150 7.72 -7.15 -3.64
CA GLY A 150 8.38 -6.81 -2.39
C GLY A 150 7.40 -6.50 -1.28
N THR A 151 7.93 -6.41 -0.06
CA THR A 151 7.17 -6.00 1.13
C THR A 151 7.91 -4.91 1.91
N ALA A 152 7.40 -4.49 3.05
CA ALA A 152 8.02 -3.49 3.91
C ALA A 152 8.25 -4.04 5.33
N LEU A 153 9.18 -3.43 6.06
CA LEU A 153 9.42 -3.68 7.48
C LEU A 153 9.56 -2.36 8.24
N GLN A 154 9.18 -2.37 9.52
CA GLN A 154 9.16 -1.18 10.38
C GLN A 154 10.27 -1.23 11.42
N SER A 155 11.30 -0.39 11.29
CA SER A 155 12.48 -0.43 12.14
C SER A 155 12.24 -0.14 13.62
N TYR A 156 11.07 0.41 14.00
CA TYR A 156 10.72 0.67 15.39
C TYR A 156 10.24 -0.55 16.19
N LEU A 157 9.93 -1.68 15.54
CA LEU A 157 9.47 -2.89 16.20
C LEU A 157 10.66 -3.74 16.62
N ARG A 158 10.63 -4.29 17.83
CA ARG A 158 11.67 -5.20 18.35
C ARG A 158 11.72 -6.49 17.54
N ARG A 159 10.57 -7.00 17.09
CA ARG A 159 10.46 -8.20 16.25
C ARG A 159 11.12 -8.09 14.87
N THR A 160 11.36 -6.87 14.37
CA THR A 160 11.81 -6.67 12.98
C THR A 160 13.15 -7.34 12.68
N ILE A 161 14.05 -7.49 13.65
CA ILE A 161 15.30 -8.21 13.40
C ILE A 161 15.07 -9.69 13.09
N ASP A 162 14.08 -10.31 13.75
CA ASP A 162 13.70 -11.70 13.53
C ASP A 162 12.97 -11.84 12.18
N ASP A 163 12.12 -10.88 11.84
CA ASP A 163 11.46 -10.82 10.52
C ASP A 163 12.48 -10.67 9.38
N VAL A 164 13.52 -9.84 9.55
CA VAL A 164 14.62 -9.75 8.58
C VAL A 164 15.32 -11.10 8.42
N ASN A 165 15.67 -11.77 9.52
CA ASN A 165 16.34 -13.07 9.50
C ASN A 165 15.49 -14.14 8.81
N ARG A 166 14.17 -14.09 9.02
CA ARG A 166 13.20 -14.96 8.35
C ARG A 166 13.15 -14.72 6.84
N LEU A 167 13.31 -13.48 6.37
CA LEU A 167 13.15 -13.10 4.96
C LEU A 167 14.44 -13.18 4.13
N ILE A 168 15.62 -13.19 4.76
CA ILE A 168 16.93 -13.32 4.08
C ILE A 168 17.02 -14.55 3.17
N PRO A 169 16.66 -15.78 3.61
CA PRO A 169 16.75 -16.98 2.77
C PRO A 169 15.94 -16.87 1.47
N HIS A 170 14.87 -16.09 1.48
CA HIS A 170 13.96 -15.90 0.35
C HIS A 170 14.38 -14.74 -0.56
N LYS A 171 15.51 -14.05 -0.30
CA LYS A 171 15.96 -12.87 -1.06
C LYS A 171 14.84 -11.84 -1.21
N ALA A 172 14.18 -11.53 -0.09
CA ALA A 172 13.06 -10.60 -0.08
C ALA A 172 13.48 -9.21 -0.56
N ASN A 173 12.65 -8.58 -1.40
CA ASN A 173 12.79 -7.18 -1.75
C ASN A 173 12.09 -6.35 -0.66
N LEU A 174 12.83 -5.53 0.07
CA LEU A 174 12.35 -4.88 1.28
C LEU A 174 12.41 -3.35 1.18
N ARG A 175 11.31 -2.69 1.56
CA ARG A 175 11.27 -1.27 1.92
C ARG A 175 11.42 -1.15 3.44
N LEU A 176 12.42 -0.44 3.93
CA LEU A 176 12.56 -0.18 5.37
C LEU A 176 11.95 1.18 5.70
N CYS A 177 10.98 1.21 6.62
CA CYS A 177 10.40 2.43 7.15
C CYS A 177 10.59 2.48 8.67
N LYS A 178 10.29 3.64 9.31
CA LYS A 178 10.32 3.71 10.78
C LYS A 178 9.15 2.96 11.41
N GLY A 179 7.95 3.12 10.85
CA GLY A 179 6.69 2.74 11.48
C GLY A 179 5.86 3.98 11.83
N ILE A 180 4.55 3.91 11.62
CA ILE A 180 3.61 5.03 11.81
C ILE A 180 2.46 4.70 12.77
N TYR A 181 2.35 3.44 13.20
CA TYR A 181 1.29 2.96 14.06
C TYR A 181 1.65 3.15 15.53
N ASN A 182 0.64 3.20 16.40
CA ASN A 182 0.85 3.35 17.84
C ASN A 182 0.95 1.98 18.50
N GLU A 183 2.16 1.43 18.47
CA GLU A 183 2.43 0.06 18.91
C GLU A 183 2.87 -0.02 20.36
N LYS A 184 2.63 -1.18 20.97
CA LYS A 184 3.17 -1.46 22.30
C LYS A 184 4.68 -1.64 22.22
N ARG A 185 5.39 -1.23 23.27
CA ARG A 185 6.87 -1.18 23.30
C ARG A 185 7.52 -2.57 23.19
N GLU A 186 6.81 -3.61 23.61
CA GLU A 186 7.27 -4.99 23.61
C GLU A 186 7.27 -5.65 22.23
N ILE A 187 6.54 -5.10 21.27
CA ILE A 187 6.44 -5.59 19.88
C ILE A 187 7.74 -5.28 19.15
#